data_AF-A0A7S8E7S7-F1
#
_entry.id   AF-A0A7S8E7S7-F1
#
_cell.length_a   1.000
_cell.length_b   1.000
_cell.length_c   1.000
_cell.angle_alpha   90.00
_cell.angle_beta   90.00
_cell.angle_gamma   90.00
#
_symmetry.space_group_name_H-M   'P 1'
#
loop_
_entity.id
_entity.type
_entity.pdbx_description
1 polymer ?
#
loop_
_entity_poly.entity_id
_entity_poly.type
_entity_poly.pdbx_seq_one_letter_code
_entity_poly.pdbx_strand_id
1 'polypeptide(L)'
;MAVRRFTTPKQGITIFIVLWLCLMSTSWAQAQTEQPITHLEHNGYDRTYHVVTPTSYEEGTPLPLLIALHGTGMSGKAMQALTDFDTMAETYGFLVAYPNSASPQWAFNTADDAGDIDDLGYIQALITQMQQDYSIAQDQVYLAGYGSGGLMAARLACTIPEQLNSVVVVGPMLLGAFESECAEPASAPVSLLFMHGSEDPMYLSEGDAANDIWSVQASLDFWAERNGCDTATIHEEENIFIYDDCPADGSIALYTVLGGKQNWPRIGDYSLNNFGIDATEIISRYLLRETLGDESWQITQEAPYEDLARGYTFYVPSTYDANEPMPAIVLLHGKGSTGTSTSSSSEMIPIAEREGIIMIYPDGINNEWQYMRGMPYYRDQGIDDTQFLRDLVSDLSKDLNIDASRVYVGGISNGGFMTQRLACDGLDTFAAFGSVMASAFYGLDLICADQPPAPLMMVSGTGDPIVPWEGTPMQLPDGMVYLSAPVPSTVQFWVEHNGCDEQDYTVEEVAPSREDTSLRILDMDHCQGRGRLRFYAVINGGHTWPGVDWDSESLLGKTNFDINTGEELWQFFQQYTLPTTEPAD
;
A
#
# COMPACT_ATOMS: atom_id res chain seq x y z
N MET A 1 -54.54 -83.06 19.58
CA MET A 1 -53.10 -83.42 19.56
C MET A 1 -52.32 -82.11 19.73
N ALA A 2 -52.03 -81.66 20.97
CA ALA A 2 -50.84 -81.95 21.80
C ALA A 2 -49.59 -81.20 21.24
N VAL A 3 -48.83 -80.32 21.92
CA VAL A 3 -48.56 -80.00 23.35
C VAL A 3 -47.97 -78.57 23.51
N ARG A 4 -48.43 -77.84 24.55
CA ARG A 4 -47.87 -76.80 25.48
C ARG A 4 -46.56 -76.02 25.13
N ARG A 5 -46.37 -74.74 25.53
CA ARG A 5 -46.07 -74.29 26.93
C ARG A 5 -45.95 -72.74 27.13
N PHE A 6 -46.47 -72.26 28.29
CA PHE A 6 -46.06 -71.18 29.23
C PHE A 6 -45.97 -69.69 28.79
N THR A 7 -46.89 -68.80 29.22
CA THR A 7 -46.87 -67.81 30.37
C THR A 7 -45.72 -66.79 30.30
N THR A 8 -45.87 -65.45 30.37
CA THR A 8 -46.65 -64.52 31.24
C THR A 8 -46.52 -63.06 30.69
N PRO A 9 -47.28 -62.04 31.18
CA PRO A 9 -47.54 -60.78 30.47
C PRO A 9 -46.58 -59.60 30.77
N LYS A 10 -46.50 -58.65 29.82
CA LYS A 10 -45.66 -57.44 29.83
C LYS A 10 -46.23 -56.32 30.73
N GLN A 11 -45.43 -55.84 31.69
CA GLN A 11 -45.47 -54.50 32.30
C GLN A 11 -44.55 -53.60 31.42
N GLY A 12 -44.88 -52.37 31.03
CA GLY A 12 -45.21 -51.22 31.88
C GLY A 12 -43.92 -50.39 32.08
N ILE A 13 -43.50 -49.62 31.07
CA ILE A 13 -42.25 -48.84 31.09
C ILE A 13 -42.52 -47.48 31.75
N THR A 14 -41.85 -47.23 32.88
CA THR A 14 -41.80 -45.95 33.59
C THR A 14 -40.66 -45.10 33.06
N ILE A 15 -40.96 -43.86 32.70
CA ILE A 15 -40.03 -42.84 32.19
C ILE A 15 -39.19 -42.30 33.36
N PHE A 16 -37.85 -42.35 33.23
CA PHE A 16 -36.92 -41.58 34.06
C PHE A 16 -36.39 -40.40 33.23
N ILE A 17 -36.69 -39.18 33.67
CA ILE A 17 -36.08 -37.94 33.16
C ILE A 17 -34.78 -37.74 33.94
N VAL A 18 -33.63 -37.83 33.25
CA VAL A 18 -32.33 -37.44 33.79
C VAL A 18 -32.03 -36.03 33.27
N LEU A 19 -32.06 -35.05 34.17
CA LEU A 19 -31.60 -33.68 33.94
C LEU A 19 -30.07 -33.66 33.95
N TRP A 20 -29.45 -33.46 32.79
CA TRP A 20 -28.04 -33.09 32.67
C TRP A 20 -27.94 -31.55 32.67
N LEU A 21 -27.35 -31.01 33.74
CA LEU A 21 -26.90 -29.62 33.80
C LEU A 21 -25.54 -29.54 33.10
N CYS A 22 -25.54 -29.21 31.80
CA CYS A 22 -24.35 -28.70 31.13
C CYS A 22 -24.15 -27.25 31.56
N LEU A 23 -23.22 -27.01 32.49
CA LEU A 23 -22.58 -25.72 32.64
C LEU A 23 -21.73 -25.50 31.38
N MET A 24 -22.28 -24.81 30.39
CA MET A 24 -21.49 -24.22 29.33
C MET A 24 -20.75 -23.02 29.93
N SER A 25 -19.47 -23.21 30.28
CA SER A 25 -18.54 -22.09 30.37
C SER A 25 -18.34 -21.59 28.94
N THR A 26 -19.07 -20.55 28.56
CA THR A 26 -18.71 -19.74 27.40
C THR A 26 -17.44 -18.98 27.79
N SER A 27 -16.28 -19.54 27.44
CA SER A 27 -15.06 -18.76 27.34
C SER A 27 -15.29 -17.75 26.23
N TRP A 28 -15.54 -16.50 26.59
CA TRP A 28 -15.35 -15.40 25.65
C TRP A 28 -13.85 -15.43 25.36
N ALA A 29 -13.46 -15.79 24.13
CA ALA A 29 -12.14 -15.43 23.66
C ALA A 29 -12.13 -13.90 23.68
N GLN A 30 -11.33 -13.30 24.56
CA GLN A 30 -11.00 -11.88 24.41
C GLN A 30 -10.23 -11.78 23.10
N ALA A 31 -10.70 -10.96 22.18
CA ALA A 31 -9.90 -10.58 21.02
C ALA A 31 -8.81 -9.61 21.47
N GLN A 32 -7.75 -9.50 20.69
CA GLN A 32 -6.73 -8.47 20.88
C GLN A 32 -7.42 -7.10 21.01
N THR A 33 -6.86 -6.27 21.88
CA THR A 33 -7.43 -4.94 22.09
C THR A 33 -6.54 -3.93 21.40
N GLU A 34 -6.94 -3.54 20.20
CA GLU A 34 -6.41 -2.32 19.60
C GLU A 34 -6.90 -1.13 20.43
N GLN A 35 -5.95 -0.31 20.88
CA GLN A 35 -6.26 0.89 21.63
C GLN A 35 -6.68 2.01 20.67
N PRO A 36 -7.53 2.95 21.11
CA PRO A 36 -7.89 4.11 20.31
C PRO A 36 -6.66 4.86 19.81
N ILE A 37 -6.80 5.49 18.63
CA ILE A 37 -5.78 6.41 18.11
C ILE A 37 -5.43 7.43 19.19
N THR A 38 -4.14 7.51 19.48
CA THR A 38 -3.56 8.36 20.52
C THR A 38 -2.75 9.47 19.87
N HIS A 39 -2.80 10.65 20.50
CA HIS A 39 -2.16 11.86 20.03
C HIS A 39 -0.93 12.17 20.88
N LEU A 40 0.16 12.57 20.24
CA LEU A 40 1.38 13.04 20.87
C LEU A 40 1.83 14.32 20.16
N GLU A 41 1.74 15.45 20.85
CA GLU A 41 2.28 16.70 20.31
C GLU A 41 3.79 16.67 20.37
N HIS A 42 4.45 16.85 19.23
CA HIS A 42 5.90 16.94 19.15
C HIS A 42 6.32 17.99 18.12
N ASN A 43 7.16 18.92 18.56
CA ASN A 43 7.70 20.01 17.73
C ASN A 43 6.61 20.79 16.96
N GLY A 44 5.49 21.09 17.61
CA GLY A 44 4.39 21.86 17.02
C GLY A 44 3.49 21.08 16.06
N TYR A 45 3.69 19.77 15.92
CA TYR A 45 2.81 18.90 15.16
C TYR A 45 2.07 17.93 16.08
N ASP A 46 0.80 17.68 15.76
CA ASP A 46 0.02 16.62 16.37
C ASP A 46 0.33 15.29 15.65
N ARG A 47 1.02 14.38 16.33
CA ARG A 47 1.38 13.06 15.81
C ARG A 47 0.39 12.03 16.33
N THR A 48 0.05 11.05 15.51
CA THR A 48 -0.86 9.99 15.90
C THR A 48 -0.18 8.63 15.90
N TYR A 49 -0.58 7.77 16.81
CA TYR A 49 -0.18 6.36 16.86
C TYR A 49 -1.31 5.53 17.46
N HIS A 50 -1.27 4.22 17.24
CA HIS A 50 -2.11 3.27 17.96
C HIS A 50 -1.25 2.11 18.48
N VAL A 51 -1.79 1.41 19.47
CA VAL A 51 -1.10 0.34 20.17
C VAL A 51 -1.96 -0.91 20.13
N VAL A 52 -1.32 -2.05 19.85
CA VAL A 52 -1.91 -3.37 19.95
C VAL A 52 -1.28 -4.10 21.12
N THR A 53 -2.13 -4.63 21.99
CA THR A 53 -1.73 -5.47 23.12
C THR A 53 -2.26 -6.89 22.95
N PRO A 54 -1.44 -7.93 23.24
CA PRO A 54 -1.91 -9.30 23.19
C PRO A 54 -2.97 -9.55 24.27
N THR A 55 -3.85 -10.53 24.04
CA THR A 55 -4.95 -10.85 24.97
C THR A 55 -4.44 -11.33 26.34
N SER A 56 -3.21 -11.85 26.36
CA SER A 56 -2.49 -12.28 27.54
C SER A 56 -1.92 -11.12 28.37
N TYR A 57 -2.02 -9.87 27.91
CA TYR A 57 -1.48 -8.73 28.64
C TYR A 57 -2.25 -8.45 29.93
N GLU A 58 -1.55 -8.53 31.05
CA GLU A 58 -2.03 -8.08 32.36
C GLU A 58 -1.31 -6.78 32.75
N GLU A 59 -2.07 -5.75 33.14
CA GLU A 59 -1.53 -4.46 33.59
C GLU A 59 -0.43 -4.66 34.65
N GLY A 60 0.73 -4.04 34.43
CA GLY A 60 1.90 -4.20 35.31
C GLY A 60 2.87 -5.33 34.92
N THR A 61 2.51 -6.19 33.96
CA THR A 61 3.40 -7.24 33.46
C THR A 61 4.39 -6.66 32.44
N PRO A 62 5.71 -6.73 32.67
CA PRO A 62 6.68 -6.27 31.70
C PRO A 62 6.65 -7.11 30.42
N LEU A 63 6.42 -6.48 29.27
CA LEU A 63 6.48 -7.11 27.95
C LEU A 63 7.43 -6.35 27.02
N PRO A 64 8.00 -7.01 25.99
CA PRO A 64 8.74 -6.33 24.94
C PRO A 64 7.86 -5.32 24.17
N LEU A 65 8.50 -4.30 23.61
CA LEU A 65 7.85 -3.30 22.76
C LEU A 65 8.47 -3.32 21.35
N LEU A 66 7.62 -3.48 20.34
CA LEU A 66 7.96 -3.22 18.94
C LEU A 66 7.34 -1.89 18.50
N ILE A 67 8.13 -1.00 17.90
CA ILE A 67 7.63 0.14 17.14
C ILE A 67 7.78 -0.16 15.64
N ALA A 68 6.66 -0.21 14.93
CA ALA A 68 6.60 -0.56 13.51
C ALA A 68 6.43 0.68 12.63
N LEU A 69 7.45 1.02 11.84
CA LEU A 69 7.53 2.27 11.06
C LEU A 69 7.17 2.03 9.59
N HIS A 70 6.16 2.74 9.11
CA HIS A 70 5.62 2.59 7.76
C HIS A 70 6.51 3.22 6.66
N GLY A 71 6.32 2.80 5.40
CA GLY A 71 6.99 3.37 4.23
C GLY A 71 6.38 4.70 3.77
N THR A 72 7.00 5.31 2.75
CA THR A 72 6.53 6.58 2.18
C THR A 72 5.12 6.42 1.60
N GLY A 73 4.22 7.37 1.87
CA GLY A 73 2.84 7.36 1.38
C GLY A 73 1.89 6.43 2.13
N MET A 74 2.39 5.71 3.15
CA MET A 74 1.60 4.85 4.01
C MET A 74 1.18 5.55 5.30
N SER A 75 0.46 4.82 6.15
CA SER A 75 0.09 5.19 7.52
C SER A 75 0.46 4.05 8.48
N GLY A 76 0.40 4.31 9.78
CA GLY A 76 0.50 3.29 10.81
C GLY A 76 -0.55 2.18 10.64
N LYS A 77 -1.78 2.52 10.26
CA LYS A 77 -2.85 1.53 9.98
C LYS A 77 -2.53 0.67 8.75
N ALA A 78 -1.94 1.27 7.71
CA ALA A 78 -1.47 0.51 6.57
C ALA A 78 -0.31 -0.42 6.93
N MET A 79 0.59 0.01 7.82
CA MET A 79 1.67 -0.85 8.35
C MET A 79 1.13 -2.00 9.19
N GLN A 80 0.14 -1.74 10.04
CA GLN A 80 -0.57 -2.79 10.80
C GLN A 80 -1.14 -3.84 9.84
N ALA A 81 -1.91 -3.42 8.83
CA ALA A 81 -2.52 -4.32 7.85
C ALA A 81 -1.50 -5.05 6.96
N LEU A 82 -0.41 -4.38 6.56
CA LEU A 82 0.63 -5.00 5.72
C LEU A 82 1.39 -6.10 6.46
N THR A 83 1.67 -5.86 7.75
CA THR A 83 2.59 -6.69 8.52
C THR A 83 1.90 -7.76 9.34
N ASP A 84 0.70 -7.51 9.88
CA ASP A 84 0.07 -8.43 10.84
C ASP A 84 1.00 -8.80 12.02
N PHE A 85 1.79 -7.85 12.51
CA PHE A 85 2.52 -8.05 13.78
C PHE A 85 1.55 -8.31 14.94
N ASP A 86 0.28 -7.95 14.81
CA ASP A 86 -0.80 -8.29 15.72
C ASP A 86 -0.84 -9.80 15.99
N THR A 87 -0.91 -10.65 14.96
CA THR A 87 -0.89 -12.11 15.16
C THR A 87 0.39 -12.58 15.84
N MET A 88 1.53 -11.97 15.52
CA MET A 88 2.81 -12.30 16.17
C MET A 88 2.87 -11.85 17.63
N ALA A 89 2.30 -10.70 17.95
CA ALA A 89 2.17 -10.16 19.30
C ALA A 89 1.33 -11.08 20.17
N GLU A 90 0.23 -11.63 19.65
CA GLU A 90 -0.57 -12.65 20.34
C GLU A 90 0.24 -13.92 20.60
N THR A 91 0.98 -14.36 19.59
CA THR A 91 1.70 -15.64 19.61
C THR A 91 2.90 -15.61 20.57
N TYR A 92 3.68 -14.53 20.55
CA TYR A 92 4.95 -14.45 21.28
C TYR A 92 4.91 -13.53 22.50
N GLY A 93 3.87 -12.71 22.66
CA GLY A 93 3.66 -11.86 23.83
C GLY A 93 4.52 -10.59 23.84
N PHE A 94 4.22 -9.64 22.97
CA PHE A 94 4.84 -8.30 22.95
C PHE A 94 3.81 -7.23 22.56
N LEU A 95 4.09 -5.96 22.86
CA LEU A 95 3.27 -4.82 22.42
C LEU A 95 3.76 -4.34 21.05
N VAL A 96 2.82 -3.83 20.23
CA VAL A 96 3.17 -3.16 18.98
C VAL A 96 2.62 -1.74 18.99
N ALA A 97 3.47 -0.76 18.67
CA ALA A 97 3.07 0.61 18.42
C ALA A 97 3.25 0.95 16.94
N TYR A 98 2.20 1.52 16.34
CA TYR A 98 2.14 1.89 14.93
C TYR A 98 1.97 3.42 14.80
N PRO A 99 3.07 4.19 14.77
CA PRO A 99 3.02 5.64 14.61
C PRO A 99 2.83 6.09 13.16
N ASN A 100 2.20 7.25 12.99
CA ASN A 100 2.19 8.02 11.75
C ASN A 100 3.29 9.09 11.75
N SER A 101 3.92 9.32 10.60
CA SER A 101 4.80 10.47 10.35
C SER A 101 4.01 11.77 10.11
N ALA A 102 4.70 12.89 10.17
CA ALA A 102 4.17 14.24 9.90
C ALA A 102 3.72 14.50 8.46
N SER A 103 4.41 13.80 7.58
CA SER A 103 4.52 13.99 6.15
C SER A 103 4.39 12.60 5.53
N PRO A 104 4.09 12.47 4.23
CA PRO A 104 4.11 11.17 3.57
C PRO A 104 5.42 10.38 3.77
N GLN A 105 6.54 11.02 4.09
CA GLN A 105 7.83 10.39 4.38
C GLN A 105 8.35 10.76 5.78
N TRP A 106 9.11 9.85 6.39
CA TRP A 106 9.87 10.10 7.62
C TRP A 106 11.08 11.01 7.38
N ALA A 107 11.31 11.96 8.29
CA ALA A 107 12.46 12.86 8.30
C ALA A 107 13.75 12.17 8.81
N PHE A 108 14.25 11.17 8.06
CA PHE A 108 15.38 10.34 8.50
C PHE A 108 16.75 10.93 8.14
N ASN A 109 16.83 11.88 7.21
CA ASN A 109 18.09 12.51 6.81
C ASN A 109 17.97 14.04 6.74
N THR A 110 19.04 14.73 7.09
CA THR A 110 19.11 16.20 7.14
C THR A 110 19.17 16.88 5.77
N ALA A 111 19.35 16.11 4.69
CA ALA A 111 19.56 16.59 3.33
C ALA A 111 18.27 16.67 2.50
N ASP A 112 17.29 15.81 2.77
CA ASP A 112 16.01 15.73 2.07
C ASP A 112 14.82 16.23 2.91
N ASP A 113 15.08 16.72 4.14
CA ASP A 113 14.02 16.94 5.11
C ASP A 113 12.96 17.96 4.69
N ALA A 114 11.72 17.52 4.86
CA ALA A 114 10.49 18.28 4.79
C ALA A 114 10.44 19.31 5.94
N GLY A 115 11.25 20.37 5.87
CA GLY A 115 11.22 21.48 6.82
C GLY A 115 11.57 21.11 8.27
N ASP A 116 11.03 21.87 9.24
CA ASP A 116 11.31 21.77 10.68
C ASP A 116 10.73 20.49 11.35
N ILE A 117 10.48 19.39 10.63
CA ILE A 117 9.88 18.16 11.19
C ILE A 117 10.94 17.35 11.95
N ASP A 118 10.71 17.09 13.25
CA ASP A 118 11.62 16.31 14.10
C ASP A 118 11.04 14.91 14.39
N ASP A 119 11.19 13.98 13.45
CA ASP A 119 10.70 12.61 13.63
C ASP A 119 11.59 11.78 14.58
N LEU A 120 12.89 12.09 14.67
CA LEU A 120 13.80 11.44 15.62
C LEU A 120 13.40 11.72 17.07
N GLY A 121 13.10 12.97 17.40
CA GLY A 121 12.61 13.37 18.70
C GLY A 121 11.21 12.82 18.98
N TYR A 122 10.35 12.73 17.95
CA TYR A 122 9.01 12.15 18.09
C TYR A 122 9.07 10.69 18.50
N ILE A 123 9.88 9.84 17.82
CA ILE A 123 9.96 8.42 18.18
C ILE A 123 10.59 8.23 19.58
N GLN A 124 11.55 9.06 19.98
CA GLN A 124 12.07 9.06 21.35
C GLN A 124 11.00 9.43 22.39
N ALA A 125 10.19 10.44 22.10
CA ALA A 125 9.07 10.82 22.95
C ALA A 125 8.02 9.70 23.02
N LEU A 126 7.77 9.01 21.90
CA LEU A 126 6.87 7.86 21.85
C LEU A 126 7.37 6.69 22.71
N ILE A 127 8.66 6.32 22.63
CA ILE A 127 9.24 5.29 23.51
C ILE A 127 9.04 5.68 24.98
N THR A 128 9.32 6.95 25.32
CA THR A 128 9.14 7.46 26.67
C THR A 128 7.67 7.40 27.12
N GLN A 129 6.73 7.73 26.23
CA GLN A 129 5.29 7.65 26.49
C GLN A 129 4.85 6.21 26.70
N MET A 130 5.29 5.27 25.85
CA MET A 130 4.99 3.85 25.97
C MET A 130 5.49 3.25 27.30
N GLN A 131 6.66 3.67 27.76
CA GLN A 131 7.22 3.25 29.06
C GLN A 131 6.48 3.85 30.27
N GLN A 132 5.74 4.95 30.09
CA GLN A 132 4.89 5.53 31.14
C GLN A 132 3.53 4.85 31.19
N ASP A 133 2.97 4.52 30.03
CA ASP A 133 1.62 3.97 29.90
C ASP A 133 1.58 2.45 30.10
N TYR A 134 2.67 1.76 29.76
CA TYR A 134 2.78 0.31 29.84
C TYR A 134 4.02 -0.12 30.64
N SER A 135 3.93 -1.29 31.27
CA SER A 135 5.11 -1.97 31.80
C SER A 135 5.88 -2.58 30.64
N ILE A 136 6.92 -1.88 30.18
CA ILE A 136 7.82 -2.36 29.14
C ILE A 136 9.01 -3.08 29.78
N ALA A 137 9.35 -4.26 29.28
CA ALA A 137 10.50 -5.01 29.74
C ALA A 137 11.80 -4.22 29.48
N GLN A 138 12.67 -4.20 30.50
CA GLN A 138 13.94 -3.48 30.41
C GLN A 138 14.77 -4.07 29.26
N ASP A 139 15.41 -3.20 28.47
CA ASP A 139 16.29 -3.56 27.36
C ASP A 139 15.59 -4.38 26.25
N GLN A 140 14.24 -4.31 26.14
CA GLN A 140 13.45 -5.01 25.12
C GLN A 140 12.56 -4.03 24.33
N VAL A 141 13.18 -2.99 23.80
CA VAL A 141 12.57 -2.07 22.83
C VAL A 141 13.19 -2.35 21.46
N TYR A 142 12.32 -2.59 20.49
CA TYR A 142 12.65 -2.99 19.13
C TYR A 142 12.05 -2.02 18.12
N LEU A 143 12.73 -1.86 16.98
CA LEU A 143 12.18 -1.16 15.82
C LEU A 143 12.13 -2.12 14.62
N ALA A 144 11.07 -2.05 13.84
CA ALA A 144 11.03 -2.61 12.50
C ALA A 144 10.47 -1.58 11.54
N GLY A 145 11.12 -1.37 10.40
CA GLY A 145 10.71 -0.36 9.44
C GLY A 145 10.70 -0.85 8.00
N TYR A 146 9.71 -0.42 7.23
CA TYR A 146 9.59 -0.67 5.79
C TYR A 146 9.90 0.59 4.98
N GLY A 147 10.67 0.49 3.89
CA GLY A 147 11.00 1.64 3.03
C GLY A 147 11.59 2.79 3.84
N SER A 148 11.05 4.01 3.73
CA SER A 148 11.52 5.16 4.54
C SER A 148 11.47 4.92 6.06
N GLY A 149 10.53 4.11 6.55
CA GLY A 149 10.48 3.71 7.96
C GLY A 149 11.66 2.83 8.36
N GLY A 150 12.20 2.03 7.42
CA GLY A 150 13.42 1.25 7.60
C GLY A 150 14.67 2.14 7.70
N LEU A 151 14.76 3.17 6.84
CA LEU A 151 15.82 4.17 6.95
C LEU A 151 15.73 4.95 8.27
N MET A 152 14.52 5.32 8.70
CA MET A 152 14.31 5.94 10.03
C MET A 152 14.72 5.00 11.17
N ALA A 153 14.38 3.71 11.10
CA ALA A 153 14.80 2.73 12.09
C ALA A 153 16.32 2.61 12.17
N ALA A 154 17.01 2.56 11.02
CA ALA A 154 18.47 2.56 10.95
C ALA A 154 19.07 3.87 11.53
N ARG A 155 18.43 5.02 11.27
CA ARG A 155 18.85 6.31 11.81
C ARG A 155 18.74 6.35 13.33
N LEU A 156 17.65 5.83 13.89
CA LEU A 156 17.44 5.71 15.33
C LEU A 156 18.45 4.76 15.98
N ALA A 157 18.83 3.67 15.31
CA ALA A 157 19.84 2.72 15.81
C ALA A 157 21.19 3.40 16.11
N CYS A 158 21.59 4.41 15.35
CA CYS A 158 22.84 5.13 15.61
C CYS A 158 22.67 6.35 16.53
N THR A 159 21.45 6.84 16.71
CA THR A 159 21.13 8.08 17.46
C THR A 159 20.76 7.80 18.92
N ILE A 160 20.03 6.70 19.18
CA ILE A 160 19.59 6.29 20.51
C ILE A 160 19.92 4.82 20.82
N PRO A 161 21.16 4.35 20.57
CA PRO A 161 21.51 2.94 20.72
C PRO A 161 21.26 2.39 22.14
N GLU A 162 21.40 3.23 23.17
CA GLU A 162 21.14 2.84 24.57
C GLU A 162 19.67 2.53 24.88
N GLN A 163 18.74 2.92 24.01
CA GLN A 163 17.31 2.67 24.19
C GLN A 163 16.81 1.46 23.39
N LEU A 164 17.64 0.88 22.52
CA LEU A 164 17.22 -0.12 21.52
C LEU A 164 18.04 -1.39 21.64
N ASN A 165 17.38 -2.55 21.60
CA ASN A 165 18.07 -3.84 21.56
C ASN A 165 18.36 -4.30 20.13
N SER A 166 17.32 -4.34 19.31
CA SER A 166 17.39 -4.82 17.93
C SER A 166 16.54 -3.96 16.99
N VAL A 167 17.03 -3.80 15.76
CA VAL A 167 16.43 -2.98 14.71
C VAL A 167 16.32 -3.79 13.42
N VAL A 168 15.19 -3.69 12.73
CA VAL A 168 14.99 -4.35 11.44
C VAL A 168 14.68 -3.34 10.34
N VAL A 169 15.36 -3.50 9.20
CA VAL A 169 15.24 -2.65 8.02
C VAL A 169 14.76 -3.52 6.85
N VAL A 170 13.56 -3.26 6.34
CA VAL A 170 12.94 -4.05 5.25
C VAL A 170 12.82 -3.22 3.98
N GLY A 171 13.51 -3.63 2.92
CA GLY A 171 13.51 -2.98 1.61
C GLY A 171 14.77 -2.16 1.32
N PRO A 172 15.01 -1.01 1.99
CA PRO A 172 16.09 -0.13 1.60
C PRO A 172 17.44 -0.57 2.16
N MET A 173 18.50 -0.22 1.42
CA MET A 173 19.87 -0.18 1.93
C MET A 173 20.26 1.26 2.34
N LEU A 174 21.39 1.41 3.02
CA LEU A 174 21.82 2.71 3.52
C LEU A 174 22.14 3.70 2.38
N LEU A 175 21.96 4.99 2.69
CA LEU A 175 22.32 6.10 1.81
C LEU A 175 23.62 6.75 2.28
N GLY A 176 24.36 7.42 1.40
CA GLY A 176 25.62 8.10 1.78
C GLY A 176 25.46 9.19 2.84
N ALA A 177 24.27 9.76 3.01
CA ALA A 177 23.95 10.64 4.14
C ALA A 177 24.30 10.01 5.52
N PHE A 178 24.16 8.69 5.66
CA PHE A 178 24.43 7.95 6.90
C PHE A 178 25.89 8.05 7.37
N GLU A 179 26.85 8.24 6.46
CA GLU A 179 28.27 8.46 6.83
C GLU A 179 28.42 9.65 7.77
N SER A 180 27.73 10.75 7.47
CA SER A 180 27.80 11.97 8.27
C SER A 180 26.84 11.95 9.45
N GLU A 181 25.67 11.37 9.25
CA GLU A 181 24.58 11.39 10.21
C GLU A 181 24.83 10.45 11.39
N CYS A 182 25.48 9.32 11.13
CA CYS A 182 25.87 8.34 12.13
C CYS A 182 27.38 8.38 12.42
N ALA A 183 28.06 9.52 12.19
CA ALA A 183 29.51 9.66 12.36
C ALA A 183 30.00 9.52 13.82
N GLU A 184 29.15 9.84 14.79
CA GLU A 184 29.51 9.73 16.21
C GLU A 184 29.72 8.26 16.59
N PRO A 185 30.79 7.91 17.33
CA PRO A 185 31.06 6.53 17.73
C PRO A 185 29.86 5.89 18.45
N ALA A 186 29.63 4.61 18.22
CA ALA A 186 28.59 3.88 18.93
C ALA A 186 28.84 3.91 20.44
N SER A 187 27.83 4.31 21.22
CA SER A 187 27.88 4.23 22.69
C SER A 187 27.50 2.84 23.21
N ALA A 188 26.67 2.12 22.44
CA ALA A 188 26.29 0.72 22.64
C ALA A 188 26.08 0.03 21.27
N PRO A 189 26.36 -1.29 21.16
CA PRO A 189 26.02 -2.06 19.96
C PRO A 189 24.50 -2.26 19.88
N VAL A 190 23.94 -2.14 18.67
CA VAL A 190 22.53 -2.44 18.38
C VAL A 190 22.50 -3.57 17.37
N SER A 191 21.70 -4.62 17.57
CA SER A 191 21.62 -5.69 16.57
C SER A 191 20.77 -5.26 15.38
N LEU A 192 21.19 -5.56 14.16
CA LEU A 192 20.42 -5.22 12.95
C LEU A 192 20.13 -6.44 12.08
N LEU A 193 18.90 -6.51 11.58
CA LEU A 193 18.53 -7.37 10.46
C LEU A 193 18.12 -6.50 9.27
N PHE A 194 18.81 -6.67 8.15
CA PHE A 194 18.39 -6.17 6.85
C PHE A 194 17.62 -7.25 6.11
N MET A 195 16.45 -6.93 5.56
CA MET A 195 15.72 -7.81 4.66
C MET A 195 15.62 -7.15 3.29
N HIS A 196 16.22 -7.79 2.28
CA HIS A 196 16.49 -7.18 0.97
C HIS A 196 16.01 -8.06 -0.19
N GLY A 197 15.36 -7.47 -1.19
CA GLY A 197 14.96 -8.19 -2.39
C GLY A 197 16.11 -8.33 -3.40
N SER A 198 16.40 -9.54 -3.87
CA SER A 198 17.51 -9.75 -4.83
C SER A 198 17.31 -9.06 -6.19
N GLU A 199 16.07 -8.68 -6.52
CA GLU A 199 15.68 -8.00 -7.76
C GLU A 199 15.12 -6.59 -7.51
N ASP A 200 15.42 -5.98 -6.36
CA ASP A 200 14.99 -4.61 -6.08
C ASP A 200 15.56 -3.63 -7.13
N PRO A 201 14.71 -2.91 -7.90
CA PRO A 201 15.17 -2.03 -8.96
C PRO A 201 15.67 -0.67 -8.46
N MET A 202 15.41 -0.33 -7.19
CA MET A 202 15.78 0.94 -6.57
C MET A 202 17.00 0.77 -5.65
N TYR A 203 17.01 -0.27 -4.83
CA TYR A 203 18.13 -0.59 -3.94
C TYR A 203 18.93 -1.76 -4.51
N LEU A 204 19.74 -1.48 -5.53
CA LEU A 204 20.54 -2.53 -6.18
C LEU A 204 21.48 -3.22 -5.17
N SER A 205 21.65 -4.54 -5.31
CA SER A 205 22.51 -5.31 -4.40
C SER A 205 23.96 -4.81 -4.41
N GLU A 206 24.43 -4.37 -5.58
CA GLU A 206 25.73 -3.75 -5.82
C GLU A 206 25.81 -2.26 -5.44
N GLY A 207 24.68 -1.65 -5.06
CA GLY A 207 24.55 -0.22 -4.79
C GLY A 207 24.36 0.62 -6.05
N ASP A 208 24.04 1.90 -5.86
CA ASP A 208 23.92 2.89 -6.92
C ASP A 208 24.60 4.20 -6.52
N ALA A 209 25.87 4.33 -6.91
CA ALA A 209 26.67 5.50 -6.61
C ALA A 209 26.15 6.78 -7.26
N ALA A 210 25.33 6.71 -8.32
CA ALA A 210 24.77 7.91 -8.95
C ALA A 210 23.66 8.53 -8.08
N ASN A 211 22.98 7.70 -7.27
CA ASN A 211 21.93 8.09 -6.36
C ASN A 211 22.35 8.01 -4.88
N ASP A 212 23.66 7.86 -4.63
CA ASP A 212 24.25 7.76 -3.28
C ASP A 212 23.67 6.61 -2.44
N ILE A 213 23.32 5.50 -3.09
CA ILE A 213 22.81 4.28 -2.45
C ILE A 213 23.95 3.29 -2.27
N TRP A 214 24.16 2.81 -1.05
CA TRP A 214 25.19 1.83 -0.75
C TRP A 214 24.80 0.43 -1.20
N SER A 215 25.80 -0.40 -1.48
CA SER A 215 25.58 -1.82 -1.70
C SER A 215 25.09 -2.49 -0.42
N VAL A 216 24.51 -3.68 -0.57
CA VAL A 216 24.14 -4.52 0.57
C VAL A 216 25.37 -4.76 1.45
N GLN A 217 26.49 -5.17 0.87
CA GLN A 217 27.72 -5.42 1.62
C GLN A 217 28.23 -4.17 2.34
N ALA A 218 28.25 -3.01 1.68
CA ALA A 218 28.72 -1.77 2.29
C ALA A 218 27.84 -1.34 3.47
N SER A 219 26.53 -1.58 3.38
CA SER A 219 25.58 -1.32 4.46
C SER A 219 25.85 -2.22 5.67
N LEU A 220 26.12 -3.51 5.45
CA LEU A 220 26.44 -4.46 6.53
C LEU A 220 27.80 -4.16 7.16
N ASP A 221 28.82 -3.88 6.34
CA ASP A 221 30.17 -3.54 6.79
C ASP A 221 30.18 -2.30 7.69
N PHE A 222 29.42 -1.27 7.31
CA PHE A 222 29.27 -0.05 8.11
C PHE A 222 28.76 -0.35 9.52
N TRP A 223 27.73 -1.19 9.63
CA TRP A 223 27.17 -1.55 10.94
C TRP A 223 28.05 -2.53 11.72
N ALA A 224 28.72 -3.46 11.04
CA ALA A 224 29.67 -4.36 11.67
C ALA A 224 30.85 -3.60 12.27
N GLU A 225 31.41 -2.62 11.55
CA GLU A 225 32.46 -1.74 12.06
C GLU A 225 31.96 -0.89 13.23
N ARG A 226 30.78 -0.29 13.09
CA ARG A 226 30.16 0.54 14.13
C ARG A 226 29.93 -0.23 15.43
N ASN A 227 29.48 -1.48 15.33
CA ASN A 227 29.25 -2.35 16.48
C ASN A 227 30.52 -3.00 17.02
N GLY A 228 31.65 -2.89 16.29
CA GLY A 228 32.92 -3.52 16.67
C GLY A 228 32.93 -5.04 16.49
N CYS A 229 32.19 -5.56 15.51
CA CYS A 229 32.15 -6.98 15.18
C CYS A 229 33.47 -7.45 14.53
N ASP A 230 33.84 -8.72 14.73
CA ASP A 230 34.90 -9.36 13.94
C ASP A 230 34.36 -9.76 12.56
N THR A 231 34.70 -8.98 11.53
CA THR A 231 34.27 -9.24 10.15
C THR A 231 34.99 -10.41 9.49
N ALA A 232 35.94 -11.07 10.16
CA ALA A 232 36.59 -12.28 9.66
C ALA A 232 35.75 -13.55 9.86
N THR A 233 34.82 -13.55 10.82
CA THR A 233 33.93 -14.68 11.10
C THR A 233 32.56 -14.38 10.50
N ILE A 234 32.16 -15.16 9.49
CA ILE A 234 30.91 -14.97 8.75
C ILE A 234 30.16 -16.28 8.73
N HIS A 235 28.88 -16.23 9.08
CA HIS A 235 27.94 -17.32 8.93
C HIS A 235 27.07 -17.03 7.69
N GLU A 236 27.20 -17.87 6.67
CA GLU A 236 26.42 -17.75 5.42
C GLU A 236 25.74 -19.08 5.14
N GLU A 237 24.41 -19.06 5.05
CA GLU A 237 23.58 -20.21 4.71
C GLU A 237 22.49 -19.77 3.73
N GLU A 238 22.60 -20.27 2.49
CA GLU A 238 21.69 -19.99 1.38
C GLU A 238 21.45 -18.50 1.12
N ASN A 239 20.36 -17.94 1.64
CA ASN A 239 19.96 -16.55 1.46
C ASN A 239 20.13 -15.70 2.73
N ILE A 240 20.82 -16.22 3.74
CA ILE A 240 21.07 -15.59 5.03
C ILE A 240 22.57 -15.38 5.22
N PHE A 241 22.93 -14.18 5.67
CA PHE A 241 24.30 -13.78 5.97
C PHE A 241 24.34 -13.12 7.35
N ILE A 242 25.33 -13.47 8.19
CA ILE A 242 25.39 -13.00 9.58
C ILE A 242 26.84 -12.71 10.00
N TYR A 243 27.04 -11.52 10.57
CA TYR A 243 28.12 -11.21 11.50
C TYR A 243 27.58 -11.35 12.94
N ASP A 244 28.02 -12.38 13.67
CA ASP A 244 27.55 -12.70 15.04
C ASP A 244 28.66 -12.63 16.10
N ASP A 245 29.93 -12.48 15.71
CA ASP A 245 31.03 -12.19 16.63
C ASP A 245 31.10 -10.67 16.93
N CYS A 246 30.03 -10.15 17.54
CA CYS A 246 29.91 -8.76 17.98
C CYS A 246 29.92 -8.66 19.52
N PRO A 247 30.37 -7.54 20.09
CA PRO A 247 30.22 -7.26 21.52
C PRO A 247 28.77 -7.36 21.99
N ALA A 248 28.59 -7.77 23.26
CA ALA A 248 27.30 -7.88 23.94
C ALA A 248 26.27 -8.78 23.22
N ASP A 249 26.74 -9.88 22.61
CA ASP A 249 25.91 -10.84 21.88
C ASP A 249 25.10 -10.20 20.73
N GLY A 250 25.60 -9.08 20.21
CA GLY A 250 25.01 -8.38 19.07
C GLY A 250 25.15 -9.14 17.76
N SER A 251 24.38 -8.77 16.74
CA SER A 251 24.54 -9.34 15.39
C SER A 251 24.17 -8.34 14.31
N ILE A 252 24.84 -8.43 13.15
CA ILE A 252 24.46 -7.77 11.91
C ILE A 252 24.11 -8.85 10.89
N ALA A 253 22.84 -8.94 10.52
CA ALA A 253 22.29 -9.97 9.67
C ALA A 253 21.68 -9.39 8.40
N LEU A 254 21.70 -10.19 7.34
CA LEU A 254 20.98 -9.99 6.09
C LEU A 254 20.13 -11.22 5.80
N TYR A 255 18.88 -10.97 5.43
CA TYR A 255 17.99 -11.93 4.79
C TYR A 255 17.70 -11.47 3.36
N THR A 256 18.13 -12.25 2.36
CA THR A 256 17.86 -11.95 0.95
C THR A 256 16.59 -12.66 0.50
N VAL A 257 15.60 -11.92 0.01
CA VAL A 257 14.39 -12.45 -0.60
C VAL A 257 14.67 -12.70 -2.08
N LEU A 258 14.82 -13.97 -2.46
CA LEU A 258 15.15 -14.38 -3.83
C LEU A 258 13.96 -14.16 -4.76
N GLY A 259 14.18 -13.42 -5.84
CA GLY A 259 13.13 -12.92 -6.75
C GLY A 259 12.32 -11.76 -6.18
N GLY A 260 12.67 -11.31 -4.96
CA GLY A 260 12.01 -10.21 -4.27
C GLY A 260 12.39 -8.84 -4.82
N LYS A 261 11.44 -7.90 -4.77
CA LYS A 261 11.66 -6.45 -4.96
C LYS A 261 11.45 -5.74 -3.62
N GLN A 262 11.18 -4.43 -3.66
CA GLN A 262 10.69 -3.68 -2.51
C GLN A 262 9.24 -4.08 -2.17
N ASN A 263 9.08 -5.26 -1.57
CA ASN A 263 7.82 -5.79 -1.09
C ASN A 263 7.97 -6.20 0.37
N TRP A 264 6.85 -6.30 1.07
CA TRP A 264 6.78 -7.06 2.31
C TRP A 264 6.42 -8.52 1.97
N PRO A 265 7.34 -9.49 2.12
CA PRO A 265 7.04 -10.89 1.83
C PRO A 265 5.98 -11.44 2.77
N ARG A 266 4.93 -12.02 2.19
CA ARG A 266 3.83 -12.66 2.92
C ARG A 266 3.59 -14.04 2.36
N ILE A 267 3.11 -14.94 3.22
CA ILE A 267 2.67 -16.28 2.83
C ILE A 267 1.17 -16.43 3.08
N GLY A 268 0.52 -17.28 2.30
CA GLY A 268 -0.91 -17.55 2.41
C GLY A 268 -1.54 -17.76 1.04
N ASP A 269 -2.86 -17.58 0.99
CA ASP A 269 -3.63 -17.64 -0.26
C ASP A 269 -3.55 -16.31 -1.01
N TYR A 270 -2.36 -15.74 -1.22
CA TYR A 270 -2.16 -14.51 -2.01
C TYR A 270 -1.83 -14.85 -3.45
N SER A 271 -2.42 -14.10 -4.40
CA SER A 271 -2.15 -14.26 -5.82
C SER A 271 -0.87 -13.55 -6.28
N LEU A 272 -0.50 -12.46 -5.59
CA LEU A 272 0.67 -11.63 -5.88
C LEU A 272 1.72 -11.80 -4.80
N ASN A 273 2.99 -11.74 -5.19
CA ASN A 273 4.14 -11.57 -4.30
C ASN A 273 4.22 -12.64 -3.19
N ASN A 274 3.79 -13.87 -3.47
CA ASN A 274 3.88 -15.00 -2.55
C ASN A 274 5.28 -15.63 -2.69
N PHE A 275 6.26 -15.06 -1.99
CA PHE A 275 7.66 -15.49 -2.05
C PHE A 275 7.95 -16.81 -1.32
N GLY A 276 6.92 -17.45 -0.73
CA GLY A 276 7.07 -18.69 0.04
C GLY A 276 7.63 -18.49 1.45
N ILE A 277 7.73 -17.25 1.92
CA ILE A 277 8.22 -16.87 3.25
C ILE A 277 7.31 -15.82 3.88
N ASP A 278 7.30 -15.80 5.21
CA ASP A 278 6.61 -14.79 6.01
C ASP A 278 7.64 -13.88 6.67
N ALA A 279 7.76 -12.65 6.18
CA ALA A 279 8.69 -11.68 6.73
C ALA A 279 8.34 -11.32 8.18
N THR A 280 7.06 -11.21 8.51
CA THR A 280 6.61 -10.84 9.85
C THR A 280 6.99 -11.90 10.87
N GLU A 281 6.88 -13.19 10.52
CA GLU A 281 7.34 -14.28 11.37
C GLU A 281 8.86 -14.26 11.58
N ILE A 282 9.63 -14.13 10.49
CA ILE A 282 11.11 -14.05 10.54
C ILE A 282 11.55 -12.89 11.44
N ILE A 283 10.98 -11.70 11.23
CA ILE A 283 11.31 -10.49 11.96
C ILE A 283 10.97 -10.65 13.44
N SER A 284 9.77 -11.15 13.76
CA SER A 284 9.35 -11.34 15.16
C SER A 284 10.27 -12.30 15.90
N ARG A 285 10.68 -13.39 15.24
CA ARG A 285 11.64 -14.35 15.80
C ARG A 285 13.03 -13.77 15.96
N TYR A 286 13.49 -12.94 15.02
CA TYR A 286 14.80 -12.27 15.12
C TYR A 286 14.85 -11.30 16.31
N LEU A 287 13.79 -10.51 16.49
CA LEU A 287 13.67 -9.56 17.60
C LEU A 287 13.61 -10.28 18.96
N LEU A 288 12.99 -11.46 19.01
CA LEU A 288 12.82 -12.25 20.24
C LEU A 288 13.83 -13.41 20.35
N ARG A 289 14.92 -13.39 19.59
CA ARG A 289 15.85 -14.53 19.48
C ARG A 289 16.51 -14.93 20.80
N GLU A 290 16.74 -13.96 21.71
CA GLU A 290 17.24 -14.24 23.06
C GLU A 290 16.27 -15.12 23.87
N THR A 291 14.97 -15.06 23.57
CA THR A 291 13.92 -15.85 24.23
C THR A 291 13.58 -17.12 23.45
N LEU A 292 13.58 -17.06 22.12
CA LEU A 292 13.15 -18.16 21.24
C LEU A 292 14.29 -19.06 20.74
N GLY A 293 15.54 -18.62 20.90
CA GLY A 293 16.77 -19.24 20.39
C GLY A 293 17.33 -18.49 19.19
N ASP A 294 18.66 -18.37 19.13
CA ASP A 294 19.40 -17.52 18.16
C ASP A 294 19.20 -17.91 16.69
N GLU A 295 18.92 -19.18 16.41
CA GLU A 295 18.69 -19.71 15.06
C GLU A 295 17.20 -19.73 14.67
N SER A 296 16.29 -19.36 15.57
CA SER A 296 14.84 -19.54 15.37
C SER A 296 14.25 -18.78 14.18
N TRP A 297 14.88 -17.67 13.79
CA TRP A 297 14.48 -16.77 12.70
C TRP A 297 15.07 -17.16 11.34
N GLN A 298 16.03 -18.09 11.30
CA GLN A 298 16.75 -18.49 10.09
C GLN A 298 15.91 -19.44 9.23
N ILE A 299 14.75 -18.95 8.78
CA ILE A 299 13.79 -19.69 7.95
C ILE A 299 14.21 -19.54 6.48
N THR A 300 14.75 -20.62 5.92
CA THR A 300 15.22 -20.67 4.53
C THR A 300 14.07 -20.52 3.52
N GLN A 301 14.31 -19.73 2.46
CA GLN A 301 13.40 -19.69 1.32
C GLN A 301 13.65 -20.90 0.40
N GLU A 302 12.63 -21.75 0.22
CA GLU A 302 12.81 -23.02 -0.52
C GLU A 302 13.15 -22.84 -2.00
N ALA A 303 12.64 -21.78 -2.65
CA ALA A 303 12.89 -21.48 -4.06
C ALA A 303 12.70 -19.98 -4.36
N PRO A 304 13.37 -19.44 -5.38
CA PRO A 304 13.10 -18.08 -5.87
C PRO A 304 11.66 -17.92 -6.34
N TYR A 305 11.12 -16.70 -6.21
CA TYR A 305 9.86 -16.34 -6.81
C TYR A 305 10.03 -16.12 -8.32
N GLU A 306 9.33 -16.93 -9.12
CA GLU A 306 9.48 -16.96 -10.58
C GLU A 306 8.46 -16.09 -11.33
N ASP A 307 7.38 -15.66 -10.63
CA ASP A 307 6.37 -14.77 -11.19
C ASP A 307 6.82 -13.31 -11.14
N LEU A 308 6.12 -12.45 -11.86
CA LEU A 308 6.47 -11.03 -11.93
C LEU A 308 6.07 -10.30 -10.63
N ALA A 309 7.06 -10.01 -9.76
CA ALA A 309 6.81 -9.25 -8.54
C ALA A 309 6.28 -7.84 -8.84
N ARG A 310 5.27 -7.41 -8.08
CA ARG A 310 4.52 -6.16 -8.28
C ARG A 310 4.65 -5.25 -7.06
N GLY A 311 5.09 -4.00 -7.28
CA GLY A 311 5.14 -2.97 -6.24
C GLY A 311 3.79 -2.30 -6.02
N TYR A 312 3.50 -1.92 -4.79
CA TYR A 312 2.39 -1.05 -4.44
C TYR A 312 2.62 -0.40 -3.08
N THR A 313 2.01 0.78 -2.91
CA THR A 313 1.90 1.52 -1.66
C THR A 313 0.42 1.75 -1.37
N PHE A 314 0.01 1.79 -0.10
CA PHE A 314 -1.38 2.06 0.23
C PHE A 314 -1.50 2.84 1.55
N TYR A 315 -2.61 3.57 1.67
CA TYR A 315 -2.95 4.38 2.84
C TYR A 315 -4.29 3.90 3.40
N VAL A 316 -4.33 3.71 4.72
CA VAL A 316 -5.51 3.31 5.49
C VAL A 316 -5.79 4.43 6.49
N PRO A 317 -6.99 5.04 6.45
CA PRO A 317 -7.28 6.19 7.30
C PRO A 317 -7.38 5.78 8.78
N SER A 318 -7.17 6.75 9.68
CA SER A 318 -7.22 6.49 11.13
C SER A 318 -8.60 6.02 11.62
N THR A 319 -9.64 6.30 10.84
CA THR A 319 -11.04 5.89 11.08
C THR A 319 -11.34 4.44 10.68
N TYR A 320 -10.38 3.70 10.14
CA TYR A 320 -10.56 2.32 9.72
C TYR A 320 -10.92 1.38 10.89
N ASP A 321 -12.03 0.66 10.72
CA ASP A 321 -12.50 -0.43 11.58
C ASP A 321 -12.65 -1.70 10.74
N ALA A 322 -11.96 -2.78 11.13
CA ALA A 322 -12.03 -4.05 10.43
C ALA A 322 -13.44 -4.68 10.41
N ASN A 323 -14.37 -4.21 11.24
CA ASN A 323 -15.76 -4.66 11.26
C ASN A 323 -16.68 -3.88 10.31
N GLU A 324 -16.22 -2.76 9.77
CA GLU A 324 -17.02 -1.91 8.87
C GLU A 324 -16.39 -1.88 7.46
N PRO A 325 -17.13 -2.28 6.41
CA PRO A 325 -16.60 -2.29 5.05
C PRO A 325 -16.32 -0.86 4.56
N MET A 326 -15.07 -0.59 4.17
CA MET A 326 -14.58 0.74 3.77
C MET A 326 -14.36 0.83 2.25
N PRO A 327 -14.76 1.92 1.57
CA PRO A 327 -14.51 2.06 0.14
C PRO A 327 -13.01 2.18 -0.16
N ALA A 328 -12.63 1.80 -1.38
CA ALA A 328 -11.23 1.89 -1.83
C ALA A 328 -11.10 2.57 -3.20
N ILE A 329 -10.02 3.33 -3.38
CA ILE A 329 -9.65 3.93 -4.67
C ILE A 329 -8.26 3.41 -5.07
N VAL A 330 -8.17 2.80 -6.26
CA VAL A 330 -6.91 2.49 -6.92
C VAL A 330 -6.51 3.69 -7.79
N LEU A 331 -5.40 4.35 -7.49
CA LEU A 331 -4.94 5.53 -8.23
C LEU A 331 -3.63 5.25 -9.00
N LEU A 332 -3.73 5.29 -10.33
CA LEU A 332 -2.69 4.87 -11.25
C LEU A 332 -1.79 6.05 -11.67
N HIS A 333 -0.49 5.87 -11.51
CA HIS A 333 0.52 6.87 -11.87
C HIS A 333 0.65 7.06 -13.40
N GLY A 334 1.19 8.22 -13.80
CA GLY A 334 1.59 8.49 -15.18
C GLY A 334 2.91 7.79 -15.57
N LYS A 335 3.25 7.78 -16.86
CA LYS A 335 4.45 7.09 -17.36
C LYS A 335 5.72 7.73 -16.78
N GLY A 336 6.64 6.89 -16.30
CA GLY A 336 7.89 7.32 -15.66
C GLY A 336 7.77 7.70 -14.19
N SER A 337 6.58 7.57 -13.58
CA SER A 337 6.33 7.80 -12.16
C SER A 337 6.09 6.47 -11.41
N THR A 338 5.75 6.55 -10.13
CA THR A 338 5.45 5.42 -9.25
C THR A 338 4.17 5.66 -8.46
N GLY A 339 3.63 4.60 -7.86
CA GLY A 339 2.53 4.68 -6.91
C GLY A 339 2.87 5.60 -5.74
N THR A 340 4.05 5.43 -5.14
CA THR A 340 4.55 6.28 -4.05
C THR A 340 4.61 7.76 -4.44
N SER A 341 5.18 8.12 -5.58
CA SER A 341 5.21 9.52 -6.05
C SER A 341 3.80 10.09 -6.29
N THR A 342 2.87 9.26 -6.75
CA THR A 342 1.47 9.65 -6.97
C THR A 342 0.72 9.85 -5.66
N SER A 343 1.04 9.08 -4.62
CA SER A 343 0.47 9.28 -3.28
C SER A 343 0.77 10.68 -2.73
N SER A 344 1.97 11.20 -2.98
CA SER A 344 2.40 12.53 -2.55
C SER A 344 1.91 13.67 -3.45
N SER A 345 1.59 13.41 -4.72
CA SER A 345 1.28 14.45 -5.73
C SER A 345 -0.17 14.51 -6.17
N SER A 346 -1.06 13.71 -5.57
CA SER A 346 -2.49 13.67 -5.91
C SER A 346 -3.41 14.39 -4.91
N GLU A 347 -2.90 14.75 -3.73
CA GLU A 347 -3.67 15.28 -2.59
C GLU A 347 -4.86 14.39 -2.13
N MET A 348 -4.83 13.10 -2.47
CA MET A 348 -5.91 12.18 -2.08
C MET A 348 -5.83 11.75 -0.62
N ILE A 349 -4.65 11.74 0.02
CA ILE A 349 -4.49 11.30 1.41
C ILE A 349 -5.33 12.14 2.40
N PRO A 350 -5.33 13.49 2.36
CA PRO A 350 -6.22 14.29 3.20
C PRO A 350 -7.71 14.01 2.98
N ILE A 351 -8.11 13.69 1.75
CA ILE A 351 -9.50 13.33 1.43
C ILE A 351 -9.82 11.96 2.02
N ALA A 352 -8.92 10.99 1.84
CA ALA A 352 -9.05 9.64 2.36
C ALA A 352 -9.19 9.60 3.88
N GLU A 353 -8.38 10.38 4.59
CA GLU A 353 -8.45 10.52 6.04
C GLU A 353 -9.77 11.13 6.51
N ARG A 354 -10.25 12.17 5.81
CA ARG A 354 -11.50 12.87 6.15
C ARG A 354 -12.76 12.05 5.86
N GLU A 355 -12.76 11.32 4.75
CA GLU A 355 -13.94 10.65 4.19
C GLU A 355 -13.98 9.15 4.50
N GLY A 356 -12.90 8.57 5.05
CA GLY A 356 -12.81 7.14 5.33
C GLY A 356 -12.68 6.31 4.05
N ILE A 357 -11.58 6.48 3.33
CA ILE A 357 -11.30 5.79 2.06
C ILE A 357 -9.93 5.12 2.12
N ILE A 358 -9.83 3.87 1.71
CA ILE A 358 -8.54 3.20 1.51
C ILE A 358 -7.97 3.65 0.15
N MET A 359 -6.75 4.17 0.15
CA MET A 359 -6.06 4.52 -1.10
C MET A 359 -5.04 3.46 -1.47
N ILE A 360 -5.07 2.99 -2.72
CA ILE A 360 -4.15 1.99 -3.26
C ILE A 360 -3.39 2.61 -4.42
N TYR A 361 -2.06 2.63 -4.34
CA TYR A 361 -1.16 3.23 -5.32
C TYR A 361 -0.21 2.16 -5.88
N PRO A 362 -0.61 1.43 -6.92
CA PRO A 362 0.19 0.35 -7.48
C PRO A 362 1.28 0.86 -8.44
N ASP A 363 2.32 0.06 -8.64
CA ASP A 363 3.37 0.31 -9.62
C ASP A 363 3.16 -0.48 -10.93
N GLY A 364 3.25 0.25 -12.04
CA GLY A 364 3.42 -0.31 -13.38
C GLY A 364 4.85 -0.79 -13.59
N ILE A 365 5.00 -1.84 -14.39
CA ILE A 365 6.32 -2.38 -14.72
C ILE A 365 7.06 -1.40 -15.63
N ASN A 366 8.36 -1.17 -15.37
CA ASN A 366 9.15 -0.13 -16.04
C ASN A 366 8.49 1.27 -15.95
N ASN A 367 7.77 1.53 -14.86
CA ASN A 367 7.03 2.76 -14.62
C ASN A 367 6.00 3.07 -15.71
N GLU A 368 5.38 2.05 -16.32
CA GLU A 368 4.29 2.21 -17.29
C GLU A 368 3.24 1.10 -17.24
N TRP A 369 2.03 1.42 -17.71
CA TRP A 369 0.88 0.53 -17.83
C TRP A 369 0.69 0.07 -19.27
N GLN A 370 0.40 -1.22 -19.46
CA GLN A 370 0.17 -1.88 -20.75
C GLN A 370 -1.30 -1.78 -21.24
N TYR A 371 -1.83 -0.56 -21.32
CA TYR A 371 -3.24 -0.31 -21.67
C TYR A 371 -3.63 -0.76 -23.10
N MET A 372 -2.67 -0.87 -24.03
CA MET A 372 -2.85 -1.34 -25.41
C MET A 372 -2.67 -2.86 -25.58
N ARG A 373 -2.55 -3.64 -24.50
CA ARG A 373 -2.37 -5.10 -24.58
C ARG A 373 -3.45 -5.75 -25.44
N GLY A 374 -3.01 -6.63 -26.35
CA GLY A 374 -3.87 -7.34 -27.30
C GLY A 374 -4.21 -6.56 -28.58
N MET A 375 -3.76 -5.31 -28.73
CA MET A 375 -4.04 -4.51 -29.93
C MET A 375 -3.10 -4.84 -31.10
N PRO A 376 -3.58 -4.76 -32.36
CA PRO A 376 -2.73 -4.94 -33.53
C PRO A 376 -1.53 -3.99 -33.51
N TYR A 377 -0.36 -4.49 -33.92
CA TYR A 377 0.92 -3.74 -33.94
C TYR A 377 1.47 -3.31 -32.58
N TYR A 378 0.78 -3.59 -31.48
CA TYR A 378 1.32 -3.46 -30.14
C TYR A 378 2.03 -4.75 -29.74
N ARG A 379 3.27 -4.64 -29.25
CA ARG A 379 4.05 -5.81 -28.85
C ARG A 379 3.53 -6.33 -27.52
N ASP A 380 3.14 -7.61 -27.50
CA ASP A 380 2.87 -8.31 -26.24
C ASP A 380 4.17 -8.47 -25.44
N GLN A 381 4.15 -7.96 -24.21
CA GLN A 381 5.26 -8.04 -23.27
C GLN A 381 5.05 -9.14 -22.21
N GLY A 382 3.93 -9.88 -22.28
CA GLY A 382 3.55 -10.84 -21.24
C GLY A 382 3.12 -10.17 -19.92
N ILE A 383 2.84 -8.87 -19.94
CA ILE A 383 2.44 -8.08 -18.76
C ILE A 383 0.94 -7.81 -18.86
N ASP A 384 0.18 -8.32 -17.89
CA ASP A 384 -1.27 -8.12 -17.79
C ASP A 384 -1.60 -7.21 -16.61
N ASP A 385 -1.62 -5.89 -16.85
CA ASP A 385 -1.97 -4.92 -15.82
C ASP A 385 -3.47 -4.92 -15.48
N THR A 386 -4.33 -5.38 -16.38
CA THR A 386 -5.76 -5.54 -16.09
C THR A 386 -5.98 -6.60 -15.01
N GLN A 387 -5.32 -7.75 -15.13
CA GLN A 387 -5.40 -8.84 -14.15
C GLN A 387 -4.72 -8.45 -12.84
N PHE A 388 -3.51 -7.87 -12.90
CA PHE A 388 -2.79 -7.42 -11.70
C PHE A 388 -3.61 -6.48 -10.83
N LEU A 389 -4.27 -5.48 -11.42
CA LEU A 389 -5.03 -4.50 -10.63
C LEU A 389 -6.25 -5.11 -9.93
N ARG A 390 -6.82 -6.18 -10.51
CA ARG A 390 -7.92 -6.95 -9.89
C ARG A 390 -7.40 -7.86 -8.79
N ASP A 391 -6.29 -8.55 -9.05
CA ASP A 391 -5.61 -9.41 -8.09
C ASP A 391 -5.14 -8.61 -6.88
N LEU A 392 -4.65 -7.38 -7.08
CA LEU A 392 -4.23 -6.50 -6.00
C LEU A 392 -5.39 -6.12 -5.08
N VAL A 393 -6.56 -5.77 -5.64
CA VAL A 393 -7.76 -5.50 -4.83
C VAL A 393 -8.19 -6.75 -4.07
N SER A 394 -8.17 -7.91 -4.72
CA SER A 394 -8.50 -9.21 -4.10
C SER A 394 -7.55 -9.57 -2.95
N ASP A 395 -6.24 -9.38 -3.15
CA ASP A 395 -5.22 -9.67 -2.15
C ASP A 395 -5.32 -8.71 -0.96
N LEU A 396 -5.47 -7.41 -1.20
CA LEU A 396 -5.64 -6.43 -0.11
C LEU A 396 -6.96 -6.61 0.64
N SER A 397 -7.99 -7.20 0.02
CA SER A 397 -9.26 -7.53 0.69
C SER A 397 -9.12 -8.69 1.69
N LYS A 398 -7.97 -9.38 1.72
CA LYS A 398 -7.65 -10.40 2.73
C LYS A 398 -7.12 -9.77 4.01
N ASP A 399 -6.43 -8.64 3.88
CA ASP A 399 -5.85 -7.87 4.99
C ASP A 399 -6.82 -6.80 5.53
N LEU A 400 -7.67 -6.28 4.64
CA LEU A 400 -8.56 -5.14 4.91
C LEU A 400 -10.01 -5.49 4.59
N ASN A 401 -10.95 -4.99 5.39
CA ASN A 401 -12.38 -5.04 5.11
C ASN A 401 -12.76 -3.99 4.06
N ILE A 402 -12.32 -4.23 2.82
CA ILE A 402 -12.66 -3.40 1.66
C ILE A 402 -14.10 -3.69 1.27
N ASP A 403 -14.90 -2.63 1.11
CA ASP A 403 -16.23 -2.73 0.52
C ASP A 403 -16.09 -3.08 -0.97
N ALA A 404 -16.22 -4.36 -1.28
CA ALA A 404 -16.11 -4.87 -2.65
C ALA A 404 -17.11 -4.23 -3.63
N SER A 405 -18.19 -3.61 -3.14
CA SER A 405 -19.13 -2.88 -4.00
C SER A 405 -18.71 -1.44 -4.28
N ARG A 406 -17.76 -0.89 -3.52
CA ARG A 406 -17.27 0.50 -3.60
C ARG A 406 -15.75 0.56 -3.79
N VAL A 407 -15.28 -0.16 -4.81
CA VAL A 407 -13.90 -0.04 -5.30
C VAL A 407 -13.91 0.81 -6.58
N TYR A 408 -13.05 1.80 -6.65
CA TYR A 408 -12.96 2.73 -7.79
C TYR A 408 -11.55 2.73 -8.36
N VAL A 409 -11.41 3.14 -9.62
CA VAL A 409 -10.08 3.32 -10.23
C VAL A 409 -9.98 4.67 -10.94
N GLY A 410 -8.88 5.37 -10.71
CA GLY A 410 -8.55 6.58 -11.43
C GLY A 410 -7.07 6.62 -11.79
N GLY A 411 -6.68 7.59 -12.61
CA GLY A 411 -5.27 7.77 -12.92
C GLY A 411 -5.00 8.93 -13.85
N ILE A 412 -3.74 9.34 -13.93
CA ILE A 412 -3.27 10.43 -14.78
C ILE A 412 -2.45 9.91 -15.95
N SER A 413 -2.60 10.53 -17.13
CA SER A 413 -1.76 10.27 -18.30
C SER A 413 -1.79 8.78 -18.71
N ASN A 414 -0.64 8.08 -18.70
CA ASN A 414 -0.57 6.63 -18.87
C ASN A 414 -1.52 5.83 -17.95
N GLY A 415 -1.65 6.23 -16.69
CA GLY A 415 -2.64 5.67 -15.76
C GLY A 415 -4.09 6.06 -16.10
N GLY A 416 -4.30 7.23 -16.74
CA GLY A 416 -5.60 7.64 -17.28
C GLY A 416 -6.02 6.80 -18.50
N PHE A 417 -5.08 6.48 -19.40
CA PHE A 417 -5.32 5.52 -20.48
C PHE A 417 -5.66 4.12 -19.95
N MET A 418 -4.93 3.66 -18.92
CA MET A 418 -5.21 2.38 -18.25
C MET A 418 -6.57 2.40 -17.54
N THR A 419 -6.98 3.54 -16.97
CA THR A 419 -8.31 3.72 -16.38
C THR A 419 -9.40 3.59 -17.44
N GLN A 420 -9.23 4.18 -18.63
CA GLN A 420 -10.18 4.00 -19.74
C GLN A 420 -10.20 2.55 -20.27
N ARG A 421 -9.06 1.84 -20.25
CA ARG A 421 -9.03 0.39 -20.52
C ARG A 421 -9.90 -0.38 -19.52
N LEU A 422 -9.75 -0.10 -18.23
CA LEU A 422 -10.52 -0.74 -17.15
C LEU A 422 -12.00 -0.34 -17.16
N ALA A 423 -12.34 0.84 -17.68
CA ALA A 423 -13.74 1.23 -17.88
C ALA A 423 -14.47 0.30 -18.86
N CYS A 424 -13.76 -0.51 -19.65
CA CYS A 424 -14.34 -1.55 -20.49
C CYS A 424 -14.07 -2.96 -19.96
N ASP A 425 -12.88 -3.22 -19.41
CA ASP A 425 -12.41 -4.56 -19.02
C ASP A 425 -12.18 -4.69 -17.50
N GLY A 426 -12.97 -3.96 -16.70
CA GLY A 426 -12.81 -3.82 -15.24
C GLY A 426 -14.12 -3.73 -14.45
N LEU A 427 -15.28 -3.86 -15.12
CA LEU A 427 -16.60 -3.50 -14.58
C LEU A 427 -17.17 -4.45 -13.52
N ASP A 428 -16.54 -5.61 -13.31
CA ASP A 428 -16.81 -6.59 -12.26
C ASP A 428 -15.97 -6.37 -10.99
N THR A 429 -14.97 -5.48 -11.05
CA THR A 429 -14.17 -5.06 -9.87
C THR A 429 -14.37 -3.60 -9.53
N PHE A 430 -14.51 -2.72 -10.52
CA PHE A 430 -14.55 -1.27 -10.31
C PHE A 430 -15.94 -0.68 -10.55
N ALA A 431 -16.45 0.04 -9.55
CA ALA A 431 -17.76 0.67 -9.56
C ALA A 431 -17.81 1.94 -10.43
N ALA A 432 -16.71 2.69 -10.52
CA ALA A 432 -16.58 3.90 -11.34
C ALA A 432 -15.12 4.25 -11.67
N PHE A 433 -14.94 5.10 -12.70
CA PHE A 433 -13.65 5.35 -13.36
C PHE A 433 -13.34 6.85 -13.48
N GLY A 434 -12.09 7.23 -13.27
CA GLY A 434 -11.63 8.64 -13.31
C GLY A 434 -10.35 8.84 -14.15
N SER A 435 -10.49 9.30 -15.38
CA SER A 435 -9.38 9.48 -16.33
C SER A 435 -8.90 10.93 -16.37
N VAL A 436 -7.69 11.20 -15.90
CA VAL A 436 -7.09 12.54 -15.85
C VAL A 436 -5.98 12.67 -16.91
N MET A 437 -6.01 13.74 -17.71
CA MET A 437 -5.04 14.04 -18.77
C MET A 437 -4.76 12.87 -19.73
N ALA A 438 -5.80 12.15 -20.11
CA ALA A 438 -5.75 11.06 -21.08
C ALA A 438 -6.98 11.07 -21.98
N SER A 439 -6.81 10.61 -23.21
CA SER A 439 -7.87 10.48 -24.21
C SER A 439 -8.09 9.01 -24.60
N ALA A 440 -9.01 8.70 -25.52
CA ALA A 440 -9.13 7.36 -26.06
C ALA A 440 -7.84 7.01 -26.80
N PHE A 441 -7.43 5.75 -26.73
CA PHE A 441 -6.24 5.24 -27.43
C PHE A 441 -6.62 4.30 -28.56
N TYR A 442 -5.66 4.02 -29.44
CA TYR A 442 -5.84 3.10 -30.56
C TYR A 442 -6.36 1.73 -30.09
N GLY A 443 -7.54 1.34 -30.57
CA GLY A 443 -8.16 0.04 -30.30
C GLY A 443 -9.03 -0.01 -29.04
N LEU A 444 -9.24 1.11 -28.34
CA LEU A 444 -10.19 1.19 -27.23
C LEU A 444 -11.60 0.75 -27.65
N ASP A 445 -12.05 1.14 -28.85
CA ASP A 445 -13.31 0.72 -29.44
C ASP A 445 -13.45 -0.80 -29.56
N LEU A 446 -12.37 -1.50 -29.93
CA LEU A 446 -12.35 -2.96 -30.02
C LEU A 446 -12.46 -3.62 -28.64
N ILE A 447 -11.88 -3.00 -27.62
CA ILE A 447 -11.94 -3.50 -26.24
C ILE A 447 -13.34 -3.31 -25.66
N CYS A 448 -14.00 -2.20 -25.98
CA CYS A 448 -15.29 -1.83 -25.43
C CYS A 448 -16.50 -2.39 -26.21
N ALA A 449 -16.31 -2.93 -27.41
CA ALA A 449 -17.38 -3.26 -28.36
C ALA A 449 -18.57 -4.04 -27.77
N ASP A 450 -18.32 -4.97 -26.84
CA ASP A 450 -19.34 -5.81 -26.20
C ASP A 450 -19.44 -5.58 -24.68
N GLN A 451 -18.91 -4.46 -24.19
CA GLN A 451 -18.85 -4.14 -22.76
C GLN A 451 -20.01 -3.22 -22.34
N PRO A 452 -20.52 -3.33 -21.10
CA PRO A 452 -21.60 -2.48 -20.64
C PRO A 452 -21.16 -1.00 -20.47
N PRO A 453 -22.12 -0.07 -20.38
CA PRO A 453 -21.85 1.32 -20.03
C PRO A 453 -21.11 1.47 -18.70
N ALA A 454 -20.17 2.42 -18.64
CA ALA A 454 -19.31 2.65 -17.50
C ALA A 454 -19.42 4.11 -16.99
N PRO A 455 -19.64 4.33 -15.68
CA PRO A 455 -19.58 5.68 -15.12
C PRO A 455 -18.14 6.21 -15.18
N LEU A 456 -17.94 7.26 -15.97
CA LEU A 456 -16.62 7.80 -16.24
C LEU A 456 -16.59 9.32 -15.98
N MET A 457 -15.61 9.73 -15.17
CA MET A 457 -15.17 11.11 -15.09
C MET A 457 -13.91 11.29 -15.94
N MET A 458 -13.85 12.37 -16.72
CA MET A 458 -12.70 12.70 -17.56
C MET A 458 -12.22 14.13 -17.33
N VAL A 459 -10.90 14.34 -17.31
CA VAL A 459 -10.28 15.67 -17.24
C VAL A 459 -9.25 15.79 -18.36
N SER A 460 -9.27 16.88 -19.13
CA SER A 460 -8.28 17.11 -20.20
C SER A 460 -7.96 18.59 -20.39
N GLY A 461 -6.68 18.90 -20.57
CA GLY A 461 -6.19 20.24 -20.88
C GLY A 461 -6.22 20.54 -22.38
N THR A 462 -6.75 21.70 -22.78
CA THR A 462 -6.73 22.10 -24.20
C THR A 462 -5.34 22.57 -24.67
N GLY A 463 -4.45 22.88 -23.72
CA GLY A 463 -3.06 23.28 -23.94
C GLY A 463 -2.05 22.17 -23.60
N ASP A 464 -2.52 20.93 -23.40
CA ASP A 464 -1.71 19.78 -23.04
C ASP A 464 -0.66 19.47 -24.14
N PRO A 465 0.65 19.57 -23.84
CA PRO A 465 1.70 19.32 -24.82
C PRO A 465 2.07 17.83 -24.95
N ILE A 466 1.59 16.96 -24.06
CA ILE A 466 1.96 15.54 -23.96
C ILE A 466 0.89 14.64 -24.57
N VAL A 467 -0.38 14.90 -24.25
CA VAL A 467 -1.56 14.26 -24.84
C VAL A 467 -2.36 15.37 -25.55
N PRO A 468 -2.03 15.68 -26.81
CA PRO A 468 -2.60 16.85 -27.48
C PRO A 468 -4.11 16.76 -27.62
N TRP A 469 -4.80 17.89 -27.43
CA TRP A 469 -6.24 18.01 -27.60
C TRP A 469 -6.75 17.51 -28.97
N GLU A 470 -5.96 17.74 -30.03
CA GLU A 470 -6.24 17.33 -31.41
C GLU A 470 -5.81 15.87 -31.72
N GLY A 471 -5.29 15.15 -30.72
CA GLY A 471 -4.81 13.78 -30.85
C GLY A 471 -3.41 13.65 -31.48
N THR A 472 -2.86 12.44 -31.38
CA THR A 472 -1.56 12.06 -31.94
C THR A 472 -1.74 11.11 -33.12
N PRO A 473 -1.62 11.58 -34.38
CA PRO A 473 -1.75 10.72 -35.54
C PRO A 473 -0.55 9.76 -35.67
N MET A 474 -0.81 8.52 -36.08
CA MET A 474 0.17 7.46 -36.28
C MET A 474 -0.08 6.77 -37.63
N GLN A 475 0.99 6.56 -38.41
CA GLN A 475 0.91 5.79 -39.65
C GLN A 475 1.15 4.31 -39.36
N LEU A 476 0.13 3.48 -39.57
CA LEU A 476 0.22 2.02 -39.58
C LEU A 476 0.24 1.47 -41.02
N PRO A 477 0.60 0.20 -41.23
CA PRO A 477 0.55 -0.43 -42.56
C PRO A 477 -0.82 -0.35 -43.23
N ASP A 478 -1.90 -0.40 -42.44
CA ASP A 478 -3.28 -0.43 -42.92
C ASP A 478 -3.91 0.97 -43.07
N GLY A 479 -3.20 2.03 -42.68
CA GLY A 479 -3.69 3.41 -42.80
C GLY A 479 -3.22 4.34 -41.68
N MET A 480 -3.65 5.59 -41.77
CA MET A 480 -3.47 6.56 -40.69
C MET A 480 -4.50 6.29 -39.59
N VAL A 481 -4.02 6.20 -38.35
CA VAL A 481 -4.82 6.07 -37.14
C VAL A 481 -4.40 7.13 -36.13
N TYR A 482 -5.03 7.15 -34.97
CA TYR A 482 -4.62 7.97 -33.83
C TYR A 482 -4.10 7.07 -32.71
N LEU A 483 -2.87 7.31 -32.24
CA LEU A 483 -2.35 6.67 -31.04
C LEU A 483 -3.15 7.12 -29.81
N SER A 484 -3.30 8.45 -29.69
CA SER A 484 -4.27 9.09 -28.81
C SER A 484 -5.26 9.85 -29.67
N ALA A 485 -6.55 9.58 -29.52
CA ALA A 485 -7.60 10.24 -30.27
C ALA A 485 -7.74 11.70 -29.84
N PRO A 486 -8.29 12.59 -30.71
CA PRO A 486 -8.70 13.92 -30.31
C PRO A 486 -9.65 13.84 -29.10
N VAL A 487 -9.50 14.75 -28.14
CA VAL A 487 -10.33 14.76 -26.92
C VAL A 487 -11.82 14.89 -27.25
N PRO A 488 -12.27 15.77 -28.17
CA PRO A 488 -13.68 15.81 -28.57
C PRO A 488 -14.21 14.48 -29.11
N SER A 489 -13.40 13.75 -29.90
CA SER A 489 -13.76 12.42 -30.41
C SER A 489 -13.81 11.37 -29.29
N THR A 490 -12.97 11.52 -28.26
CA THR A 490 -12.99 10.65 -27.08
C THR A 490 -14.27 10.85 -26.27
N VAL A 491 -14.68 12.10 -26.05
CA VAL A 491 -15.94 12.41 -25.37
C VAL A 491 -17.11 11.84 -26.16
N GLN A 492 -17.13 12.03 -27.48
CA GLN A 492 -18.17 11.45 -28.35
C GLN A 492 -18.20 9.92 -28.27
N PHE A 493 -17.04 9.26 -28.29
CA PHE A 493 -16.96 7.81 -28.13
C PHE A 493 -17.64 7.34 -26.83
N TRP A 494 -17.36 8.00 -25.70
CA TRP A 494 -17.96 7.62 -24.41
C TRP A 494 -19.46 7.95 -24.34
N VAL A 495 -19.91 9.06 -24.94
CA VAL A 495 -21.33 9.38 -25.10
C VAL A 495 -22.06 8.26 -25.85
N GLU A 496 -21.49 7.77 -26.94
CA GLU A 496 -22.06 6.68 -27.75
C GLU A 496 -22.01 5.32 -27.02
N HIS A 497 -20.83 4.96 -26.47
CA HIS A 497 -20.63 3.70 -25.73
C HIS A 497 -21.58 3.59 -24.53
N ASN A 498 -21.77 4.69 -23.80
CA ASN A 498 -22.65 4.72 -22.64
C ASN A 498 -24.13 4.94 -22.99
N GLY A 499 -24.47 5.12 -24.26
CA GLY A 499 -25.85 5.35 -24.71
C GLY A 499 -26.47 6.61 -24.10
N CYS A 500 -25.71 7.70 -24.03
CA CYS A 500 -26.17 8.98 -23.52
C CYS A 500 -27.07 9.74 -24.53
N ASP A 501 -28.04 10.50 -24.03
CA ASP A 501 -28.82 11.43 -24.86
C ASP A 501 -27.97 12.65 -25.21
N GLU A 502 -27.53 12.74 -26.47
CA GLU A 502 -26.69 13.85 -26.97
C GLU A 502 -27.36 15.24 -26.87
N GLN A 503 -28.67 15.30 -26.63
CA GLN A 503 -29.42 16.55 -26.50
C GLN A 503 -29.73 16.93 -25.05
N ASP A 504 -29.49 16.03 -24.09
CA ASP A 504 -29.80 16.23 -22.68
C ASP A 504 -28.53 16.17 -21.83
N TYR A 505 -27.88 17.33 -21.73
CA TYR A 505 -26.65 17.51 -20.96
C TYR A 505 -26.58 18.91 -20.37
N THR A 506 -25.79 19.06 -19.31
CA THR A 506 -25.52 20.37 -18.73
C THR A 506 -24.11 20.84 -19.05
N VAL A 507 -23.96 22.17 -19.13
CA VAL A 507 -22.67 22.84 -19.29
C VAL A 507 -22.51 23.86 -18.18
N GLU A 508 -21.40 23.75 -17.45
CA GLU A 508 -20.98 24.73 -16.47
C GLU A 508 -19.69 25.41 -16.96
N GLU A 509 -19.67 26.74 -16.90
CA GLU A 509 -18.47 27.54 -17.13
C GLU A 509 -18.04 28.08 -15.76
N VAL A 510 -16.93 27.57 -15.23
CA VAL A 510 -16.45 27.95 -13.90
C VAL A 510 -15.66 29.25 -14.03
N ALA A 511 -16.00 30.23 -13.17
CA ALA A 511 -15.30 31.50 -13.15
C ALA A 511 -13.83 31.27 -12.77
N PRO A 512 -12.87 31.72 -13.59
CA PRO A 512 -11.48 31.39 -13.36
C PRO A 512 -10.92 32.14 -12.15
N SER A 513 -10.23 31.41 -11.27
CA SER A 513 -9.51 31.93 -10.11
C SER A 513 -8.22 32.66 -10.51
N ARG A 514 -7.69 32.38 -11.70
CA ARG A 514 -6.51 33.00 -12.31
C ARG A 514 -6.77 33.32 -13.78
N GLU A 515 -6.17 34.37 -14.35
CA GLU A 515 -6.47 34.82 -15.73
C GLU A 515 -5.97 33.88 -16.84
N ASP A 516 -5.21 32.84 -16.52
CA ASP A 516 -4.39 32.08 -17.46
C ASP A 516 -4.98 30.74 -17.91
N THR A 517 -5.91 30.20 -17.14
CA THR A 517 -6.70 29.00 -17.46
C THR A 517 -8.17 29.22 -17.09
N SER A 518 -9.08 28.43 -17.65
CA SER A 518 -10.49 28.41 -17.24
C SER A 518 -11.05 27.01 -17.40
N LEU A 519 -12.21 26.73 -16.80
CA LEU A 519 -12.78 25.39 -16.76
C LEU A 519 -14.18 25.38 -17.34
N ARG A 520 -14.42 24.43 -18.24
CA ARG A 520 -15.74 24.09 -18.77
C ARG A 520 -16.08 22.64 -18.43
N ILE A 521 -17.19 22.43 -17.75
CA ILE A 521 -17.66 21.11 -17.33
C ILE A 521 -18.87 20.72 -18.18
N LEU A 522 -18.84 19.53 -18.74
CA LEU A 522 -19.92 18.90 -19.47
C LEU A 522 -20.40 17.69 -18.66
N ASP A 523 -21.70 17.60 -18.39
CA ASP A 523 -22.27 16.49 -17.63
C ASP A 523 -23.40 15.83 -18.40
N MET A 524 -23.17 14.57 -18.77
CA MET A 524 -24.09 13.68 -19.48
C MET A 524 -24.64 12.68 -18.46
N ASP A 525 -25.72 13.04 -17.78
CA ASP A 525 -26.33 12.25 -16.70
C ASP A 525 -27.51 11.37 -17.16
N HIS A 526 -28.00 11.58 -18.38
CA HIS A 526 -29.04 10.78 -19.03
C HIS A 526 -28.43 9.73 -19.97
N CYS A 527 -27.89 8.66 -19.39
CA CYS A 527 -27.23 7.57 -20.12
C CYS A 527 -27.83 6.20 -19.79
N GLN A 528 -27.42 5.16 -20.53
CA GLN A 528 -27.85 3.79 -20.24
C GLN A 528 -27.24 3.29 -18.92
N GLY A 529 -28.09 2.81 -18.01
CA GLY A 529 -27.64 2.20 -16.75
C GLY A 529 -26.83 3.17 -15.88
N ARG A 530 -25.59 2.80 -15.55
CA ARG A 530 -24.66 3.63 -14.77
C ARG A 530 -23.74 4.49 -15.64
N GLY A 531 -24.00 4.60 -16.95
CA GLY A 531 -23.08 5.18 -17.94
C GLY A 531 -22.90 6.71 -17.91
N ARG A 532 -23.13 7.40 -16.80
CA ARG A 532 -22.96 8.87 -16.75
C ARG A 532 -21.52 9.24 -17.12
N LEU A 533 -21.37 10.24 -17.99
CA LEU A 533 -20.08 10.81 -18.38
C LEU A 533 -19.98 12.25 -17.87
N ARG A 534 -19.00 12.53 -17.02
CA ARG A 534 -18.70 13.89 -16.57
C ARG A 534 -17.32 14.33 -17.06
N PHE A 535 -17.27 15.34 -17.92
CA PHE A 535 -16.06 15.78 -18.59
C PHE A 535 -15.66 17.21 -18.21
N TYR A 536 -14.41 17.39 -17.82
CA TYR A 536 -13.80 18.65 -17.40
C TYR A 536 -12.78 19.07 -18.47
N ALA A 537 -13.12 20.09 -19.27
CA ALA A 537 -12.22 20.71 -20.23
C ALA A 537 -11.49 21.88 -19.57
N VAL A 538 -10.20 21.72 -19.32
CA VAL A 538 -9.34 22.77 -18.75
C VAL A 538 -8.78 23.62 -19.89
N ILE A 539 -9.44 24.73 -20.17
CA ILE A 539 -9.08 25.64 -21.24
C ILE A 539 -7.74 26.31 -20.93
N ASN A 540 -6.80 26.21 -21.88
CA ASN A 540 -5.39 26.58 -21.77
C ASN A 540 -4.61 25.81 -20.69
N GLY A 541 -5.21 24.79 -20.06
CA GLY A 541 -4.54 23.92 -19.11
C GLY A 541 -3.61 22.93 -19.80
N GLY A 542 -2.53 22.57 -19.11
CA GLY A 542 -1.53 21.61 -19.53
C GLY A 542 -1.83 20.17 -19.08
N HIS A 543 -0.78 19.34 -19.09
CA HIS A 543 -0.71 17.95 -18.67
C HIS A 543 -0.42 17.80 -17.17
N THR A 544 -1.26 18.39 -16.33
CA THR A 544 -1.08 18.40 -14.87
C THR A 544 -2.32 17.88 -14.15
N TRP A 545 -2.26 17.76 -12.83
CA TRP A 545 -3.41 17.42 -11.99
C TRP A 545 -4.05 18.70 -11.45
N PRO A 546 -5.23 19.14 -11.95
CA PRO A 546 -5.83 20.39 -11.50
C PRO A 546 -6.09 20.42 -9.99
N GLY A 547 -5.70 21.53 -9.37
CA GLY A 547 -5.75 21.74 -7.91
C GLY A 547 -4.43 21.52 -7.18
N VAL A 548 -3.46 20.81 -7.79
CA VAL A 548 -2.15 20.54 -7.18
C VAL A 548 -1.08 21.34 -7.91
N ASP A 549 -0.15 21.96 -7.19
CA ASP A 549 0.95 22.69 -7.83
C ASP A 549 2.00 21.73 -8.40
N TRP A 550 2.29 21.85 -9.70
CA TRP A 550 3.29 21.05 -10.40
C TRP A 550 4.37 22.02 -10.88
N ASP A 551 5.55 22.01 -10.24
CA ASP A 551 6.67 22.92 -10.55
C ASP A 551 7.39 22.54 -11.87
N SER A 552 6.62 22.52 -12.97
CA SER A 552 7.05 22.04 -14.28
C SER A 552 6.24 22.63 -15.44
N GLU A 553 5.69 23.85 -15.27
CA GLU A 553 4.86 24.51 -16.29
C GLU A 553 5.53 24.55 -17.68
N SER A 554 6.84 24.74 -17.74
CA SER A 554 7.58 24.76 -19.01
C SER A 554 7.54 23.45 -19.81
N LEU A 555 7.31 22.32 -19.13
CA LEU A 555 7.26 20.98 -19.72
C LEU A 555 5.82 20.48 -19.89
N LEU A 556 5.00 20.69 -18.86
CA LEU A 556 3.64 20.13 -18.80
C LEU A 556 2.58 21.15 -19.20
N GLY A 557 2.90 22.45 -19.26
CA GLY A 557 1.90 23.51 -19.43
C GLY A 557 1.26 23.92 -18.09
N LYS A 558 0.25 24.78 -18.17
CA LYS A 558 -0.30 25.47 -16.99
C LYS A 558 -1.20 24.58 -16.15
N THR A 559 -1.08 24.65 -14.83
CA THR A 559 -2.04 24.02 -13.92
C THR A 559 -3.22 24.93 -13.62
N ASN A 560 -4.42 24.40 -13.73
CA ASN A 560 -5.64 25.06 -13.28
C ASN A 560 -5.88 24.77 -11.79
N PHE A 561 -6.39 25.77 -11.07
CA PHE A 561 -6.67 25.70 -9.63
C PHE A 561 -8.13 26.03 -9.30
N ASP A 562 -9.03 25.96 -10.29
CA ASP A 562 -10.47 26.25 -10.10
C ASP A 562 -11.21 25.08 -9.45
N ILE A 563 -10.61 23.89 -9.49
CA ILE A 563 -11.08 22.65 -8.85
C ILE A 563 -9.93 21.96 -8.11
N ASN A 564 -10.28 21.09 -7.18
CA ASN A 564 -9.38 20.04 -6.68
C ASN A 564 -9.82 18.72 -7.33
N THR A 565 -9.00 18.15 -8.22
CA THR A 565 -9.40 16.94 -8.97
C THR A 565 -9.65 15.74 -8.06
N GLY A 566 -8.97 15.65 -6.90
CA GLY A 566 -9.22 14.60 -5.93
C GLY A 566 -10.62 14.69 -5.32
N GLU A 567 -11.05 15.90 -4.97
CA GLU A 567 -12.42 16.15 -4.47
C GLU A 567 -13.48 15.83 -5.53
N GLU A 568 -13.25 16.23 -6.78
CA GLU A 568 -14.15 15.92 -7.90
C GLU A 568 -14.25 14.41 -8.17
N LEU A 569 -13.11 13.69 -8.12
CA LEU A 569 -13.09 12.23 -8.23
C LEU A 569 -13.89 11.58 -7.12
N TRP A 570 -13.67 11.97 -5.86
CA TRP A 570 -14.44 11.40 -4.74
C TRP A 570 -15.93 11.69 -4.87
N GLN A 571 -16.30 12.94 -5.17
CA GLN A 571 -17.69 13.33 -5.38
C GLN A 571 -18.36 12.53 -6.49
N PHE A 572 -17.64 12.23 -7.57
CA PHE A 572 -18.13 11.37 -8.63
C PHE A 572 -18.25 9.91 -8.17
N PHE A 573 -17.19 9.32 -7.63
CA PHE A 573 -17.10 7.92 -7.25
C PHE A 573 -18.16 7.49 -6.23
N GLN A 574 -18.36 8.27 -5.16
CA GLN A 574 -19.27 7.89 -4.08
C GLN A 574 -20.73 7.73 -4.50
N GLN A 575 -21.10 8.16 -5.71
CA GLN A 575 -22.43 7.99 -6.27
C GLN A 575 -22.68 6.58 -6.82
N TYR A 576 -21.65 5.74 -6.94
CA TYR A 576 -21.72 4.44 -7.59
C TYR A 576 -21.33 3.30 -6.67
N THR A 577 -22.08 2.22 -6.78
CA THR A 577 -21.72 0.90 -6.26
C THR A 577 -21.77 -0.11 -7.41
N LEU A 578 -21.03 -1.21 -7.32
CA LEU A 578 -21.24 -2.35 -8.20
C LEU A 578 -22.66 -2.90 -8.02
N PRO A 579 -23.29 -3.41 -9.08
CA PRO A 579 -24.56 -4.12 -8.95
C PRO A 579 -24.38 -5.34 -8.06
N THR A 580 -25.27 -5.55 -7.09
CA THR A 580 -25.32 -6.82 -6.36
C THR A 580 -25.61 -7.93 -7.35
N THR A 581 -24.70 -8.88 -7.51
CA THR A 581 -24.99 -10.13 -8.20
C THR A 581 -26.00 -10.88 -7.33
N GLU A 582 -27.28 -10.89 -7.71
CA GLU A 582 -28.17 -11.88 -7.13
C GLU A 582 -27.61 -13.26 -7.48
N PRO A 583 -27.49 -14.18 -6.51
CA PRO A 583 -27.06 -15.54 -6.81
C PRO A 583 -28.02 -16.11 -7.85
N ALA A 584 -27.48 -16.64 -8.95
CA ALA A 584 -28.28 -17.27 -9.98
C ALA A 584 -29.10 -18.42 -9.38
N ASP A 585 -30.43 -18.27 -9.37
CA ASP A 585 -31.42 -19.27 -8.95
C ASP A 585 -31.33 -20.59 -9.73
#